data_AF-A0A1J3FJ99-F1
#
_entry.id   AF-A0A1J3FJ99-F1
#
_cell.length_a   1.000
_cell.length_b   1.000
_cell.length_c   1.000
_cell.angle_alpha   90.00
_cell.angle_beta   90.00
_cell.angle_gamma   90.00
#
_symmetry.space_group_name_H-M   'P 1'
#
loop_
_entity.id
_entity.type
_entity.pdbx_description
1 polymer ?
#
loop_
_entity_poly.entity_id
_entity_poly.type
_entity_poly.pdbx_seq_one_letter_code
_entity_poly.pdbx_strand_id
1 'polypeptide(L)'
;MLVDIGLLAVDTLNPYVNPEAVMLVAENIKENTQFAEYLERLGFSGFKVLLVLPDSFNAEEVPVPDVKLAWRWTDLLENGDPIPSLEYEGLVNQRQHRFVGSDDEDDDEDEDEDDC
;
A
#
# COMPACT_ATOMS: atom_id res chain seq x y z
N MET A 1 -0.37 -17.68 -1.54
CA MET A 1 -0.82 -16.48 -0.82
C MET A 1 -1.74 -15.59 -1.66
N LEU A 2 -1.26 -14.92 -2.72
CA LEU A 2 -2.15 -14.12 -3.61
C LEU A 2 -3.29 -14.93 -4.22
N VAL A 3 -2.99 -16.15 -4.69
CA VAL A 3 -3.99 -17.06 -5.25
C VAL A 3 -5.03 -17.47 -4.21
N ASP A 4 -4.63 -17.67 -2.95
CA ASP A 4 -5.53 -18.05 -1.87
C ASP A 4 -6.47 -16.90 -1.48
N ILE A 5 -5.93 -15.67 -1.39
CA ILE A 5 -6.73 -14.45 -1.16
C ILE A 5 -7.64 -14.17 -2.37
N GLY A 6 -7.13 -14.40 -3.59
CA GLY A 6 -7.90 -14.30 -4.83
C GLY A 6 -9.06 -15.28 -4.90
N LEU A 7 -8.84 -16.52 -4.47
CA LEU A 7 -9.89 -17.53 -4.40
C LEU A 7 -10.95 -17.16 -3.36
N LEU A 8 -10.53 -16.71 -2.17
CA LEU A 8 -11.43 -16.18 -1.14
C LEU A 8 -12.31 -15.07 -1.73
N ALA A 9 -11.71 -14.09 -2.39
CA ALA A 9 -12.44 -12.97 -2.97
C ALA A 9 -13.47 -13.38 -4.04
N VAL A 10 -13.22 -14.46 -4.79
CA VAL A 10 -14.16 -15.03 -5.78
C VAL A 10 -15.29 -15.80 -5.10
N ASP A 11 -15.01 -16.51 -4.00
CA ASP A 11 -16.00 -17.29 -3.26
C ASP A 11 -16.95 -16.40 -2.42
N THR A 12 -16.52 -15.19 -2.03
CA THR A 12 -17.36 -14.23 -1.30
C THR A 12 -18.34 -13.53 -2.26
N LEU A 13 -19.51 -14.14 -2.50
CA LEU A 13 -20.56 -13.65 -3.42
C LEU A 13 -21.08 -12.22 -3.12
N ASN A 14 -20.89 -11.69 -1.90
CA ASN A 14 -21.19 -10.29 -1.57
C ASN A 14 -20.46 -9.82 -0.28
N PRO A 15 -19.24 -9.27 -0.38
CA PRO A 15 -18.44 -8.84 0.78
C PRO A 15 -19.05 -7.65 1.54
N TYR A 16 -19.95 -6.86 0.93
CA TYR A 16 -20.65 -5.78 1.64
C TYR A 16 -21.73 -6.29 2.60
N VAL A 17 -22.29 -7.46 2.32
CA VAL A 17 -23.35 -8.09 3.16
C VAL A 17 -22.73 -9.03 4.18
N ASN A 18 -21.69 -9.78 3.79
CA ASN A 18 -20.91 -10.65 4.67
C ASN A 18 -19.44 -10.27 4.60
N PRO A 19 -19.00 -9.28 5.39
CA PRO A 19 -17.62 -8.83 5.34
C PRO A 19 -16.70 -9.90 5.91
N GLU A 20 -15.93 -10.54 5.04
CA GLU A 20 -14.82 -11.40 5.44
C GLU A 20 -13.59 -10.54 5.77
N ALA A 21 -12.89 -10.95 6.83
CA ALA A 21 -11.67 -10.29 7.28
C ALA A 21 -10.45 -11.00 6.69
N VAL A 22 -9.63 -10.26 5.95
CA VAL A 22 -8.36 -10.75 5.44
C VAL A 22 -7.27 -10.18 6.34
N MET A 23 -6.64 -11.04 7.13
CA MET A 23 -5.45 -10.70 7.91
C MET A 23 -4.21 -11.13 7.14
N LEU A 24 -3.29 -10.19 6.96
CA LEU A 24 -2.01 -10.49 6.34
C LEU A 24 -0.85 -10.20 7.30
N VAL A 25 0.03 -11.19 7.43
CA VAL A 25 1.30 -11.07 8.12
C VAL A 25 2.38 -11.42 7.11
N ALA A 26 3.17 -10.44 6.68
CA ALA A 26 4.27 -10.67 5.76
C ALA A 26 5.46 -9.76 6.09
N GLU A 27 6.64 -10.35 6.16
CA GLU A 27 7.88 -9.60 6.30
C GLU A 27 8.37 -9.20 4.89
N ASN A 28 8.56 -7.90 4.66
CA ASN A 28 9.29 -7.36 3.50
C ASN A 28 8.88 -7.97 2.13
N ILE A 29 7.69 -7.64 1.63
CA ILE A 29 7.31 -7.94 0.23
C ILE A 29 8.06 -6.98 -0.71
N LYS A 30 9.35 -7.27 -0.95
CA LYS A 30 10.25 -6.39 -1.73
C LYS A 30 10.05 -6.47 -3.25
N GLU A 31 9.46 -7.56 -3.77
CA GLU A 31 9.55 -7.88 -5.21
C GLU A 31 8.25 -7.83 -6.01
N ASN A 32 7.11 -7.42 -5.44
CA ASN A 32 5.88 -7.36 -6.25
C ASN A 32 4.88 -6.29 -5.78
N THR A 33 5.00 -5.10 -6.37
CA THR A 33 4.13 -3.93 -6.18
C THR A 33 2.64 -4.21 -6.41
N GLN A 34 2.31 -5.21 -7.23
CA GLN A 34 0.93 -5.66 -7.48
C GLN A 34 0.21 -6.13 -6.23
N PHE A 35 0.96 -6.57 -5.22
CA PHE A 35 0.40 -7.10 -3.98
C PHE A 35 -0.24 -6.00 -3.13
N ALA A 36 0.42 -4.85 -2.98
CA ALA A 36 -0.12 -3.72 -2.24
C ALA A 36 -1.39 -3.18 -2.92
N GLU A 37 -1.35 -3.00 -4.24
CA GLU A 37 -2.50 -2.56 -5.04
C GLU A 37 -3.68 -3.54 -4.94
N TYR A 38 -3.40 -4.84 -4.86
CA TYR A 38 -4.43 -5.85 -4.71
C TYR A 38 -5.16 -5.75 -3.36
N LEU A 39 -4.42 -5.50 -2.27
CA LEU A 39 -5.01 -5.30 -0.94
C LEU A 39 -5.86 -4.03 -0.86
N GLU A 40 -5.39 -2.94 -1.47
CA GLU A 40 -6.17 -1.70 -1.58
C GLU A 40 -7.50 -1.97 -2.28
N ARG A 41 -7.47 -2.65 -3.43
CA ARG A 41 -8.67 -3.02 -4.20
C ARG A 41 -9.63 -3.90 -3.41
N LEU A 42 -9.13 -4.83 -2.59
CA LEU A 42 -9.98 -5.64 -1.72
C LEU A 42 -10.69 -4.77 -0.69
N GLY A 43 -9.97 -3.83 -0.06
CA GLY A 43 -10.56 -2.86 0.87
C GLY A 43 -11.66 -2.02 0.21
N PHE A 44 -11.41 -1.51 -1.01
CA PHE A 44 -12.43 -0.79 -1.78
C PHE A 44 -13.63 -1.66 -2.15
N SER A 45 -13.40 -2.96 -2.36
CA SER A 45 -14.44 -3.93 -2.71
C SER A 45 -15.28 -4.40 -1.51
N GLY A 46 -15.10 -3.79 -0.33
CA GLY A 46 -15.93 -4.04 0.85
C GLY A 46 -15.38 -5.08 1.82
N PHE A 47 -14.22 -5.68 1.54
CA PHE A 47 -13.54 -6.55 2.49
C PHE A 47 -12.95 -5.76 3.66
N LYS A 48 -12.89 -6.40 4.83
CA LYS A 48 -12.15 -5.86 5.98
C LYS A 48 -10.70 -6.34 5.88
N VAL A 49 -9.83 -5.50 5.34
CA VAL A 49 -8.40 -5.81 5.27
C VAL A 49 -7.72 -5.33 6.55
N LEU A 50 -7.05 -6.25 7.23
CA LEU A 50 -6.21 -5.99 8.40
C LEU A 50 -4.76 -6.29 8.02
N LEU A 51 -3.92 -5.27 8.07
CA LEU A 51 -2.49 -5.39 7.77
C LEU A 51 -1.69 -5.54 9.06
N VAL A 52 -0.72 -6.45 9.08
CA VAL A 52 0.25 -6.54 10.17
C VAL A 52 1.63 -6.31 9.59
N LEU A 53 2.28 -5.24 10.07
CA LEU A 53 3.62 -4.85 9.65
C LEU A 53 4.65 -5.41 10.65
N PRO A 54 5.81 -5.89 10.17
CA PRO A 54 6.91 -6.22 11.08
C PRO A 54 7.38 -4.95 11.81
N ASP A 55 7.90 -5.13 13.02
CA ASP A 55 8.33 -3.98 13.84
C ASP A 55 9.54 -3.25 13.21
N SER A 56 10.35 -3.98 12.44
CA SER A 56 11.47 -3.47 11.64
C SER A 56 11.06 -2.92 10.27
N PHE A 57 9.76 -2.73 10.00
CA PHE A 57 9.27 -2.25 8.72
C PHE A 57 9.78 -0.84 8.39
N ASN A 58 10.30 -0.67 7.17
CA ASN A 58 10.71 0.62 6.61
C ASN A 58 9.85 0.98 5.38
N ALA A 59 9.03 2.02 5.52
CA ALA A 59 8.16 2.52 4.46
C ALA A 59 8.93 3.12 3.27
N GLU A 60 10.21 3.46 3.42
CA GLU A 60 11.07 3.90 2.32
C GLU A 60 11.48 2.74 1.40
N GLU A 61 11.51 1.50 1.91
CA GLU A 61 11.95 0.34 1.14
C GLU A 61 10.80 -0.41 0.47
N VAL A 62 9.62 -0.43 1.09
CA VAL A 62 8.48 -1.26 0.67
C VAL A 62 7.19 -0.43 0.68
N PRO A 63 6.38 -0.47 -0.40
CA PRO A 63 5.12 0.25 -0.44
C PRO A 63 4.12 -0.29 0.59
N VAL A 64 3.49 0.64 1.32
CA VAL A 64 2.40 0.34 2.26
C VAL A 64 1.05 0.48 1.54
N PRO A 65 0.17 -0.54 1.56
CA PRO A 65 -1.14 -0.43 0.97
C PRO A 65 -2.06 0.47 1.79
N ASP A 66 -2.91 1.26 1.14
CA ASP A 66 -3.97 2.00 1.83
C ASP A 66 -5.09 1.06 2.34
N VAL A 67 -5.06 0.75 3.64
CA VAL A 67 -6.07 -0.10 4.32
C VAL A 67 -6.56 0.56 5.60
N LYS A 68 -7.75 0.17 6.06
CA LYS A 68 -8.42 0.79 7.20
C LYS A 68 -7.80 0.51 8.57
N LEU A 69 -7.14 -0.64 8.70
CA LEU A 69 -6.56 -1.06 9.97
C LEU A 69 -5.20 -1.71 9.75
N ALA A 70 -4.22 -1.27 10.54
CA ALA A 70 -2.90 -1.84 10.55
C ALA A 70 -2.38 -1.97 12.00
N TRP A 71 -1.59 -3.01 12.25
CA TRP A 71 -0.89 -3.23 13.51
C TRP A 71 0.61 -3.38 13.29
N ARG A 72 1.40 -3.03 14.32
CA ARG A 72 2.74 -3.59 14.47
C ARG A 72 2.64 -5.02 15.00
N TRP A 73 3.61 -5.85 14.65
CA TRP A 73 3.59 -7.27 15.01
C TRP A 73 3.59 -7.46 16.53
N THR A 74 4.44 -6.75 17.27
CA THR A 74 4.45 -6.83 18.74
C THR A 74 3.13 -6.37 19.35
N ASP A 75 2.58 -5.26 18.85
CA ASP A 75 1.34 -4.70 19.37
C ASP A 75 0.19 -5.69 19.18
N LEU A 76 0.09 -6.35 18.03
CA LEU A 76 -0.94 -7.36 17.82
C LEU A 76 -0.81 -8.54 18.80
N LEU A 77 0.41 -9.02 19.05
CA LEU A 77 0.66 -10.15 19.95
C LEU A 77 0.38 -9.83 21.41
N GLU A 78 0.57 -8.58 21.81
CA GLU A 78 0.37 -8.11 23.19
C GLU A 78 -1.05 -7.58 23.45
N ASN A 79 -2.00 -7.83 22.53
CA ASN A 79 -3.35 -7.25 22.55
C ASN A 79 -3.35 -5.70 22.59
N GLY A 80 -2.36 -5.10 21.96
CA GLY A 80 -2.24 -3.66 21.75
C GLY A 80 -3.20 -3.12 20.68
N ASP A 81 -3.20 -1.80 20.59
CA ASP A 81 -4.06 -1.05 19.69
C ASP A 81 -3.49 -0.99 18.26
N PRO A 82 -4.34 -0.78 17.23
CA PRO A 82 -3.86 -0.54 15.87
C PRO A 82 -3.04 0.74 15.79
N ILE A 83 -2.19 0.81 14.77
CA ILE A 83 -1.46 2.02 14.40
C ILE A 83 -2.49 3.15 14.19
N PRO A 84 -2.34 4.32 14.85
CA PRO A 84 -3.24 5.44 14.69
C PRO A 84 -3.37 5.87 13.23
N SER A 85 -4.58 6.22 12.78
CA SER A 85 -4.84 6.54 11.37
C SER A 85 -3.91 7.62 10.80
N LEU A 86 -3.61 8.68 11.57
CA LEU A 86 -2.70 9.75 11.13
C LEU A 86 -1.26 9.26 10.94
N GLU A 87 -0.79 8.36 11.82
CA GLU A 87 0.54 7.77 11.69
C GLU A 87 0.58 6.84 10.48
N TYR A 88 -0.48 6.04 10.30
CA TYR A 88 -0.61 5.13 9.18
C TYR A 88 -0.66 5.86 7.83
N GLU A 89 -1.45 6.94 7.73
CA GLU A 89 -1.48 7.82 6.55
C GLU A 89 -0.09 8.38 6.24
N GLY A 90 0.70 8.71 7.27
CA GLY A 90 2.10 9.11 7.12
C GLY A 90 2.96 8.04 6.43
N LEU A 91 2.76 6.76 6.76
CA LEU A 91 3.47 5.64 6.13
C LEU A 91 3.04 5.42 4.67
N VAL A 92 1.74 5.57 4.38
CA VAL A 92 1.21 5.46 3.01
C VAL A 92 1.74 6.59 2.11
N ASN A 93 1.79 7.83 2.63
CA ASN A 93 2.18 9.01 1.84
C ASN A 93 3.68 9.10 1.53
N GLN A 94 4.55 8.39 2.26
CA GLN A 94 5.98 8.29 1.93
C GLN A 94 6.23 7.72 0.52
N ARG A 95 5.26 6.97 -0.03
CA ARG A 95 5.23 6.53 -1.43
C ARG A 95 5.29 7.68 -2.44
N GLN A 96 4.62 8.80 -2.17
CA GLN A 96 4.41 9.87 -3.15
C GLN A 96 5.67 10.71 -3.39
N HIS A 97 6.58 10.78 -2.42
CA HIS A 97 7.83 11.53 -2.57
C HIS A 97 8.84 10.89 -3.53
N ARG A 98 8.66 9.62 -3.94
CA ARG A 98 9.56 8.95 -4.89
C ARG A 98 9.14 9.10 -6.37
N PHE A 99 7.87 9.37 -6.66
CA PHE A 99 7.35 9.40 -8.04
C PHE A 99 7.36 10.79 -8.71
N VAL A 100 7.61 11.88 -7.98
CA VAL A 100 7.59 13.26 -8.51
C VAL A 100 8.99 13.77 -8.88
N GLY A 101 9.98 12.88 -9.01
CA GLY A 101 11.41 13.24 -9.15
C GLY A 101 12.06 12.92 -10.49
N SER A 102 11.32 12.54 -11.53
CA SER A 102 11.89 12.30 -12.86
C SER A 102 10.83 12.55 -13.92
N ASP A 103 11.07 13.59 -14.71
CA ASP A 103 10.55 13.87 -16.06
C ASP A 103 10.06 15.32 -16.15
N ASP A 104 11.01 16.26 -16.14
CA ASP A 104 10.92 17.56 -16.79
C ASP A 104 12.39 18.04 -16.90
N GLU A 105 13.17 17.38 -17.75
CA GLU A 105 14.40 17.98 -18.26
C GLU A 105 13.99 18.99 -19.33
N ASP A 106 14.25 20.25 -19.00
CA ASP A 106 14.12 21.44 -19.84
C ASP A 106 14.85 21.24 -21.18
N ASP A 107 14.12 21.32 -22.29
CA ASP A 107 14.69 21.50 -23.63
C ASP A 107 14.27 22.91 -24.10
N ASP A 108 14.91 23.92 -23.49
CA ASP A 108 14.90 25.29 -23.97
C ASP A 108 15.77 25.35 -25.25
N GLU A 109 15.16 25.13 -26.42
CA GLU A 109 15.77 25.47 -27.70
C GLU A 109 15.74 27.00 -27.88
N ASP A 110 16.84 27.66 -27.54
CA ASP A 110 17.13 29.06 -27.89
C ASP A 110 17.19 29.21 -29.43
N GLU A 111 16.17 29.82 -30.04
CA GLU A 111 16.19 30.27 -31.44
C GLU A 111 17.08 31.52 -31.59
N ASP A 112 18.39 31.31 -31.76
CA ASP A 112 19.31 32.31 -32.29
C ASP A 112 19.28 32.28 -33.83
N GLU A 113 18.48 33.13 -34.47
CA GLU A 113 18.64 33.46 -35.90
C GLU A 113 19.16 34.90 -36.06
N ASP A 114 20.49 35.03 -36.04
CA ASP A 114 21.23 36.21 -36.50
C ASP A 114 21.65 36.04 -37.99
N ASP A 115 21.20 37.00 -38.80
CA ASP A 115 21.93 37.71 -39.87
C ASP A 115 22.55 36.93 -41.06
N CYS A 116 21.94 37.05 -42.26
CA CYS A 116 22.57 37.18 -43.60
C CYS A 116 21.55 37.50 -44.72
#